data_AF-A0A3D3IYB4-F1
#
_entry.id   AF-A0A3D3IYB4-F1
#
_cell.length_a   1.000
_cell.length_b   1.000
_cell.length_c   1.000
_cell.angle_alpha   90.00
_cell.angle_beta   90.00
_cell.angle_gamma   90.00
#
_symmetry.space_group_name_H-M   'P 1'
#
loop_
_entity.id
_entity.type
_entity.pdbx_description
1 polymer ?
#
loop_
_entity_poly.entity_id
_entity_poly.type
_entity_poly.pdbx_seq_one_letter_code
_entity_poly.pdbx_strand_id
1 'polypeptide(L)'
;MAKDFSEVFPTLKLNNDLRMIYSDAKVLRIANTSKGDRLRVYIRAPHIIEKKDVYAVEREIVRQLFPNDALTVTIHENFELSAGYNARSLMEAYRESILDEFKSYDRFYYLILSHADFEYPEDNVVRMILDDTLVAREHKDEMVRILEKIFNERCNLAVSVLVDYKEHDESRAGRSAERKINEEIMRISGGLSGKDSESDDAETDSLHTSEDAADGADGYYEA
;
A
#
# COMPACT_ATOMS: atom_id res chain seq x y z
N MET A 1 -5.51 7.20 -31.44
CA MET A 1 -6.38 6.04 -31.77
C MET A 1 -6.00 4.92 -30.83
N ALA A 2 -6.97 4.31 -30.15
CA ALA A 2 -6.71 3.18 -29.26
C ALA A 2 -6.35 1.92 -30.08
N LYS A 3 -5.45 1.09 -29.57
CA LYS A 3 -5.02 -0.16 -30.20
C LYS A 3 -5.26 -1.34 -29.27
N ASP A 4 -5.40 -2.53 -29.82
CA ASP A 4 -5.46 -3.74 -28.99
C ASP A 4 -4.18 -3.93 -28.19
N PHE A 5 -4.31 -4.43 -26.97
CA PHE A 5 -3.14 -4.68 -26.11
C PHE A 5 -2.13 -5.61 -26.79
N SER A 6 -2.62 -6.66 -27.46
CA SER A 6 -1.80 -7.60 -28.22
C SER A 6 -1.14 -6.98 -29.46
N GLU A 7 -1.72 -5.95 -30.08
CA GLU A 7 -1.10 -5.22 -31.19
C GLU A 7 0.04 -4.32 -30.71
N VAL A 8 -0.09 -3.76 -29.51
CA VAL A 8 0.94 -2.92 -28.90
C VAL A 8 2.09 -3.75 -28.33
N PHE A 9 1.80 -4.94 -27.80
CA PHE A 9 2.77 -5.87 -27.24
C PHE A 9 2.75 -7.23 -27.97
N PRO A 10 3.09 -7.28 -29.27
CA PRO A 10 2.88 -8.48 -30.11
C PRO A 10 3.76 -9.66 -29.73
N THR A 11 4.92 -9.39 -29.11
CA THR A 11 5.88 -10.42 -28.70
C THR A 11 5.76 -10.81 -27.22
N LEU A 12 4.89 -10.11 -26.46
CA LEU A 12 4.69 -10.38 -25.04
C LEU A 12 3.93 -11.69 -24.86
N LYS A 13 4.56 -12.65 -24.19
CA LYS A 13 3.97 -13.95 -23.91
C LYS A 13 3.33 -13.92 -22.54
N LEU A 14 2.00 -13.91 -22.50
CA LEU A 14 1.21 -14.07 -21.28
C LEU A 14 0.73 -15.51 -21.15
N ASN A 15 0.49 -15.96 -19.92
CA ASN A 15 -0.24 -17.22 -19.68
C ASN A 15 -1.69 -17.10 -20.20
N ASN A 16 -2.41 -18.22 -20.27
CA ASN A 16 -3.76 -18.23 -20.84
C ASN A 16 -4.74 -17.31 -20.09
N ASP A 17 -4.65 -17.26 -18.76
CA ASP A 17 -5.55 -16.48 -17.93
C ASP A 17 -5.34 -14.97 -18.16
N LEU A 18 -4.11 -14.49 -18.07
CA LEU A 18 -3.75 -13.08 -18.34
C LEU A 18 -4.06 -12.69 -19.79
N ARG A 19 -3.85 -13.61 -20.74
CA ARG A 19 -4.18 -13.35 -22.15
C ARG A 19 -5.69 -13.17 -22.35
N MET A 20 -6.51 -13.95 -21.64
CA MET A 20 -7.96 -13.84 -21.70
C MET A 20 -8.43 -12.53 -21.07
N ILE A 21 -7.90 -12.17 -19.90
CA ILE A 21 -8.17 -10.91 -19.21
C ILE A 21 -7.83 -9.70 -20.09
N TYR A 22 -6.70 -9.73 -20.81
CA TYR A 22 -6.29 -8.59 -21.64
C TYR A 22 -6.78 -8.68 -23.10
N SER A 23 -7.66 -9.62 -23.43
CA SER A 23 -8.05 -9.89 -24.82
C SER A 23 -8.88 -8.77 -25.45
N ASP A 24 -9.65 -8.04 -24.65
CA ASP A 24 -10.50 -6.91 -25.06
C ASP A 24 -9.95 -5.55 -24.54
N ALA A 25 -8.81 -5.57 -23.85
CA ALA A 25 -8.16 -4.37 -23.34
C ALA A 25 -7.53 -3.56 -24.49
N LYS A 26 -7.78 -2.26 -24.50
CA LYS A 26 -7.23 -1.32 -25.48
C LYS A 26 -6.18 -0.42 -24.83
N VAL A 27 -5.02 -0.29 -25.45
CA VAL A 27 -4.01 0.71 -25.08
C VAL A 27 -4.40 2.06 -25.68
N LEU A 28 -4.61 3.04 -24.81
CA LEU A 28 -4.98 4.40 -25.17
C LEU A 28 -3.75 5.24 -25.54
N ARG A 29 -2.68 5.13 -24.73
CA ARG A 29 -1.40 5.81 -24.96
C ARG A 29 -0.28 5.15 -24.17
N ILE A 30 0.94 5.34 -24.65
CA ILE A 30 2.17 5.03 -23.93
C ILE A 30 2.92 6.34 -23.72
N ALA A 31 3.42 6.56 -22.50
CA ALA A 31 4.24 7.71 -22.16
C ALA A 31 5.51 7.23 -21.45
N ASN A 32 6.63 7.90 -21.70
CA ASN A 32 7.87 7.68 -20.97
C ASN A 32 8.24 8.95 -20.18
N THR A 33 8.99 8.80 -19.11
CA THR A 33 9.62 9.96 -18.44
C THR A 33 10.74 10.51 -19.30
N SER A 34 11.11 11.78 -19.10
CA SER A 34 12.24 12.40 -19.78
C SER A 34 13.56 11.68 -19.51
N LYS A 35 13.71 11.06 -18.33
CA LYS A 35 14.85 10.22 -17.96
C LYS A 35 14.84 8.83 -18.60
N GLY A 36 13.69 8.40 -19.14
CA GLY A 36 13.53 7.07 -19.74
C GLY A 36 13.45 5.92 -18.74
N ASP A 37 13.29 6.21 -17.45
CA ASP A 37 13.29 5.22 -16.35
C ASP A 37 11.88 4.69 -16.01
N ARG A 38 10.82 5.25 -16.61
CA ARG A 38 9.43 4.87 -16.33
C ARG A 38 8.54 4.89 -17.56
N LEU A 39 8.04 3.71 -17.94
CA LEU A 39 7.04 3.52 -18.98
C LEU A 39 5.63 3.47 -18.39
N ARG A 40 4.77 4.40 -18.78
CA ARG A 40 3.36 4.44 -18.40
C ARG A 40 2.49 3.96 -19.55
N VAL A 41 1.73 2.91 -19.33
CA VAL A 41 0.82 2.31 -20.30
C VAL A 41 -0.61 2.59 -19.85
N TYR A 42 -1.34 3.42 -20.57
CA TYR A 42 -2.72 3.75 -20.23
C TYR A 42 -3.64 2.81 -21.00
N ILE A 43 -4.44 2.04 -20.28
CA ILE A 43 -5.36 1.07 -20.88
C ILE A 43 -6.81 1.41 -20.56
N ARG A 44 -7.69 0.90 -21.41
CA ARG A 44 -9.12 0.84 -21.20
C ARG A 44 -9.57 -0.62 -21.29
N ALA A 45 -10.36 -1.07 -20.34
CA ALA A 45 -10.95 -2.41 -20.36
C ALA A 45 -12.46 -2.33 -20.06
N PRO A 46 -13.30 -3.17 -20.68
CA PRO A 46 -14.74 -3.20 -20.42
C PRO A 46 -15.11 -3.96 -19.14
N HIS A 47 -14.11 -4.50 -18.43
CA HIS A 47 -14.27 -5.30 -17.22
C HIS A 47 -13.17 -4.97 -16.21
N ILE A 48 -13.41 -5.38 -14.97
CA ILE A 48 -12.46 -5.20 -13.86
C ILE A 48 -11.27 -6.14 -14.06
N ILE A 49 -10.06 -5.60 -13.95
CA ILE A 49 -8.83 -6.38 -13.92
C ILE A 49 -8.26 -6.34 -12.50
N GLU A 50 -8.07 -7.49 -11.86
CA GLU A 50 -7.49 -7.56 -10.53
C GLU A 50 -6.08 -6.97 -10.48
N LYS A 51 -5.76 -6.24 -9.41
CA LYS A 51 -4.50 -5.51 -9.31
C LYS A 51 -3.28 -6.43 -9.34
N LYS A 52 -3.41 -7.64 -8.78
CA LYS A 52 -2.39 -8.69 -8.86
C LYS A 52 -2.04 -9.08 -10.30
N ASP A 53 -3.03 -9.10 -11.20
CA ASP A 53 -2.88 -9.48 -12.61
C ASP A 53 -2.26 -8.31 -13.40
N VAL A 54 -2.62 -7.08 -13.05
CA VAL A 54 -1.95 -5.87 -13.58
C VAL A 54 -0.47 -5.88 -13.24
N TYR A 55 -0.12 -6.10 -11.96
CA TYR A 55 1.27 -6.20 -11.54
C TYR A 55 1.99 -7.39 -12.20
N ALA A 56 1.29 -8.49 -12.46
CA ALA A 56 1.86 -9.62 -13.19
C ALA A 56 2.23 -9.24 -14.63
N VAL A 57 1.33 -8.56 -15.34
CA VAL A 57 1.60 -8.11 -16.71
C VAL A 57 2.70 -7.05 -16.76
N GLU A 58 2.73 -6.10 -15.82
CA GLU A 58 3.83 -5.13 -15.71
C GLU A 58 5.19 -5.83 -15.57
N ARG A 59 5.28 -6.84 -14.68
CA ARG A 59 6.50 -7.64 -14.52
C ARG A 59 6.87 -8.39 -15.78
N GLU A 60 5.90 -8.96 -16.50
CA GLU A 60 6.15 -9.65 -17.75
C GLU A 60 6.63 -8.71 -18.86
N ILE A 61 6.09 -7.49 -18.93
CA ILE A 61 6.58 -6.46 -19.88
C ILE A 61 8.04 -6.14 -19.60
N VAL A 62 8.40 -5.84 -18.35
CA VAL A 62 9.79 -5.54 -17.96
C VAL A 62 10.68 -6.74 -18.29
N ARG A 63 10.31 -7.93 -17.84
CA ARG A 63 11.12 -9.15 -17.96
C ARG A 63 11.37 -9.57 -19.40
N GLN A 64 10.38 -9.44 -20.29
CA GLN A 64 10.48 -9.96 -21.65
C GLN A 64 10.94 -8.91 -22.67
N LEU A 65 10.53 -7.65 -22.49
CA LEU A 65 10.78 -6.59 -23.48
C LEU A 65 11.93 -5.67 -23.07
N PHE A 66 12.21 -5.55 -21.77
CA PHE A 66 13.22 -4.64 -21.23
C PHE A 66 14.16 -5.33 -20.19
N PRO A 67 14.69 -6.54 -20.47
CA PRO A 67 15.39 -7.35 -19.47
C PRO A 67 16.68 -6.71 -18.92
N ASN A 68 17.30 -5.79 -19.65
CA ASN A 68 18.57 -5.15 -19.29
C ASN A 68 18.40 -3.69 -18.88
N ASP A 69 17.19 -3.15 -18.94
CA ASP A 69 16.94 -1.74 -18.65
C ASP A 69 16.50 -1.60 -17.19
N ALA A 70 17.01 -0.59 -16.50
CA ALA A 70 16.49 -0.14 -15.21
C ALA A 70 15.18 0.64 -15.42
N LEU A 71 14.16 -0.04 -15.97
CA LEU A 71 12.88 0.53 -16.36
C LEU A 71 11.77 0.03 -15.44
N THR A 72 10.97 0.95 -14.92
CA THR A 72 9.70 0.61 -14.26
C THR A 72 8.57 0.73 -15.27
N VAL A 73 7.73 -0.30 -15.39
CA VAL A 73 6.49 -0.24 -16.18
C VAL A 73 5.33 -0.08 -15.22
N THR A 74 4.43 0.85 -15.52
CA THR A 74 3.18 1.05 -14.77
C THR A 74 2.01 1.10 -15.74
N ILE A 75 1.03 0.24 -15.52
CA ILE A 75 -0.24 0.23 -16.23
C ILE A 75 -1.22 1.09 -15.45
N HIS A 76 -1.84 2.03 -16.14
CA HIS A 76 -2.93 2.85 -15.63
C HIS A 76 -4.23 2.36 -16.25
N GLU A 77 -5.03 1.68 -15.45
CA GLU A 77 -6.30 1.12 -15.85
C GLU A 77 -7.42 2.17 -15.84
N ASN A 78 -8.32 2.09 -16.82
CA ASN A 78 -9.62 2.74 -16.80
C ASN A 78 -10.66 1.70 -17.24
N PHE A 79 -11.72 1.53 -16.46
CA PHE A 79 -12.74 0.52 -16.65
C PHE A 79 -14.02 1.15 -17.18
N GLU A 80 -14.51 0.64 -18.30
CA GLU A 80 -15.83 0.93 -18.85
C GLU A 80 -16.83 -0.11 -18.35
N LEU A 81 -17.10 -0.04 -17.05
CA LEU A 81 -17.97 -0.99 -16.37
C LEU A 81 -19.42 -0.85 -16.86
N SER A 82 -20.16 -1.96 -16.81
CA SER A 82 -21.59 -1.94 -17.08
C SER A 82 -22.32 -1.06 -16.06
N ALA A 83 -23.48 -0.51 -16.46
CA ALA A 83 -24.30 0.37 -15.61
C ALA A 83 -24.80 -0.27 -14.30
N GLY A 84 -24.61 -1.59 -14.11
CA GLY A 84 -24.96 -2.29 -12.88
C GLY A 84 -23.94 -2.14 -11.75
N TYR A 85 -22.76 -1.57 -12.02
CA TYR A 85 -21.80 -1.27 -10.97
C TYR A 85 -22.17 0.02 -10.24
N ASN A 86 -22.15 -0.06 -8.92
CA ASN A 86 -22.22 1.08 -8.00
C ASN A 86 -21.10 0.94 -6.96
N ALA A 87 -21.01 1.88 -6.02
CA ALA A 87 -19.94 1.88 -5.05
C ALA A 87 -19.87 0.57 -4.21
N ARG A 88 -21.04 0.06 -3.81
CA ARG A 88 -21.16 -1.19 -3.03
C ARG A 88 -20.70 -2.40 -3.84
N SER A 89 -21.28 -2.61 -5.02
CA SER A 89 -20.95 -3.79 -5.83
C SER A 89 -19.51 -3.76 -6.33
N LEU A 90 -18.95 -2.58 -6.59
CA LEU A 90 -17.53 -2.45 -6.90
C LEU A 90 -16.65 -2.81 -5.71
N MET A 91 -16.96 -2.29 -4.51
CA MET A 91 -16.18 -2.65 -3.31
C MET A 91 -16.26 -4.16 -3.04
N GLU A 92 -17.43 -4.78 -3.15
CA GLU A 92 -17.58 -6.23 -2.98
C GLU A 92 -16.75 -7.03 -3.99
N ALA A 93 -16.72 -6.61 -5.25
CA ALA A 93 -16.00 -7.31 -6.32
C ALA A 93 -14.49 -7.00 -6.35
N TYR A 94 -14.07 -5.85 -5.84
CA TYR A 94 -12.72 -5.31 -6.08
C TYR A 94 -11.92 -4.95 -4.82
N ARG A 95 -12.46 -5.23 -3.62
CA ARG A 95 -11.81 -4.91 -2.34
C ARG A 95 -10.36 -5.40 -2.25
N GLU A 96 -10.10 -6.64 -2.65
CA GLU A 96 -8.74 -7.21 -2.58
C GLU A 96 -7.75 -6.44 -3.45
N SER A 97 -8.17 -6.01 -4.64
CA SER A 97 -7.35 -5.19 -5.52
C SER A 97 -7.10 -3.79 -4.97
N ILE A 98 -8.09 -3.21 -4.29
CA ILE A 98 -7.94 -1.94 -3.57
C ILE A 98 -6.94 -2.13 -2.42
N LEU A 99 -7.05 -3.20 -1.63
CA LEU A 99 -6.11 -3.50 -0.55
C LEU A 99 -4.68 -3.69 -1.07
N ASP A 100 -4.49 -4.43 -2.16
CA ASP A 100 -3.19 -4.62 -2.81
C ASP A 100 -2.57 -3.30 -3.31
N GLU A 101 -3.40 -2.36 -3.79
CA GLU A 101 -2.96 -1.03 -4.17
C GLU A 101 -2.60 -0.16 -2.95
N PHE A 102 -3.40 -0.20 -1.88
CA PHE A 102 -3.07 0.51 -0.64
C PHE A 102 -1.74 0.03 -0.06
N LYS A 103 -1.52 -1.29 -0.09
CA LYS A 103 -0.28 -1.93 0.38
C LYS A 103 0.95 -1.50 -0.42
N SER A 104 0.79 -1.20 -1.71
CA SER A 104 1.91 -0.78 -2.56
C SER A 104 2.32 0.68 -2.31
N TYR A 105 1.42 1.52 -1.79
CA TYR A 105 1.75 2.86 -1.30
C TYR A 105 2.44 2.81 0.06
N ASP A 106 1.83 2.16 1.04
CA ASP A 106 2.39 1.96 2.38
C ASP A 106 1.66 0.81 3.11
N ARG A 107 2.37 0.10 3.98
CA ARG A 107 1.76 -0.97 4.79
C ARG A 107 0.73 -0.44 5.79
N PHE A 108 0.87 0.80 6.28
CA PHE A 108 -0.13 1.41 7.16
C PHE A 108 -1.48 1.59 6.47
N TYR A 109 -1.47 2.03 5.20
CA TYR A 109 -2.70 2.17 4.41
C TYR A 109 -3.45 0.84 4.28
N TYR A 110 -2.73 -0.24 3.98
CA TYR A 110 -3.31 -1.58 3.95
C TYR A 110 -3.93 -1.96 5.30
N LEU A 111 -3.19 -1.79 6.38
CA LEU A 111 -3.64 -2.20 7.71
C LEU A 111 -4.92 -1.45 8.11
N ILE A 112 -4.92 -0.11 7.99
CA ILE A 112 -6.08 0.72 8.33
C ILE A 112 -7.28 0.34 7.48
N LEU A 113 -7.10 0.19 6.15
CA LEU A 113 -8.19 -0.16 5.24
C LEU A 113 -8.74 -1.57 5.49
N SER A 114 -7.87 -2.52 5.84
CA SER A 114 -8.27 -3.92 6.08
C SER A 114 -9.22 -4.06 7.27
N HIS A 115 -9.10 -3.17 8.25
CA HIS A 115 -9.97 -3.09 9.43
C HIS A 115 -11.12 -2.11 9.28
N ALA A 116 -11.16 -1.33 8.20
CA ALA A 116 -12.21 -0.36 7.96
C ALA A 116 -13.52 -1.04 7.55
N ASP A 117 -14.61 -0.56 8.14
CA ASP A 117 -15.97 -0.91 7.75
C ASP A 117 -16.48 0.08 6.69
N PHE A 118 -17.42 -0.38 5.86
CA PHE A 118 -17.96 0.40 4.75
C PHE A 118 -19.48 0.41 4.78
N GLU A 119 -20.05 1.61 4.79
CA GLU A 119 -21.48 1.85 4.62
C GLU A 119 -21.73 2.65 3.34
N TYR A 120 -22.95 2.52 2.81
CA TYR A 120 -23.38 3.16 1.57
C TYR A 120 -24.70 3.88 1.85
N PRO A 121 -24.67 5.04 2.53
CA PRO A 121 -25.87 5.77 2.91
C PRO A 121 -26.66 6.28 1.69
N GLU A 122 -25.97 6.54 0.59
CA GLU A 122 -26.55 6.97 -0.70
C GLU A 122 -25.78 6.30 -1.85
N ASP A 123 -26.36 6.27 -3.05
CA ASP A 123 -25.77 5.59 -4.21
C ASP A 123 -24.36 6.11 -4.57
N ASN A 124 -24.12 7.40 -4.37
CA ASN A 124 -22.87 8.10 -4.70
C ASN A 124 -22.05 8.47 -3.47
N VAL A 125 -22.36 7.92 -2.29
CA VAL A 125 -21.64 8.22 -1.05
C VAL A 125 -21.15 6.94 -0.42
N VAL A 126 -19.83 6.86 -0.22
CA VAL A 126 -19.19 5.79 0.55
C VAL A 126 -18.80 6.35 1.89
N ARG A 127 -19.30 5.77 2.97
CA ARG A 127 -18.83 6.06 4.32
C ARG A 127 -17.83 4.99 4.73
N MET A 128 -16.57 5.40 4.86
CA MET A 128 -15.47 4.57 5.37
C MET A 128 -15.33 4.82 6.88
N ILE A 129 -15.56 3.78 7.68
CA ILE A 129 -15.53 3.85 9.13
C ILE A 129 -14.22 3.25 9.64
N LEU A 130 -13.34 4.11 10.17
CA LEU A 130 -12.00 3.76 10.61
C LEU A 130 -11.95 3.51 12.13
N ASP A 131 -10.99 2.71 12.58
CA ASP A 131 -10.66 2.68 14.02
C ASP A 131 -10.09 4.05 14.45
N ASP A 132 -10.50 4.54 15.62
CA ASP A 132 -10.07 5.85 16.14
C ASP A 132 -8.63 5.80 16.69
N THR A 133 -7.67 5.80 15.78
CA THR A 133 -6.24 5.83 16.09
C THR A 133 -5.59 7.08 15.52
N LEU A 134 -4.49 7.54 16.14
CA LEU A 134 -3.73 8.68 15.63
C LEU A 134 -3.27 8.46 14.18
N VAL A 135 -2.77 7.26 13.88
CA VAL A 135 -2.30 6.90 12.54
C VAL A 135 -3.43 6.94 11.53
N ALA A 136 -4.62 6.42 11.87
CA ALA A 136 -5.79 6.54 11.00
C ALA A 136 -6.20 8.00 10.75
N ARG A 137 -6.15 8.86 11.78
CA ARG A 137 -6.43 10.30 11.66
C ARG A 137 -5.43 11.03 10.75
N GLU A 138 -4.15 10.69 10.84
CA GLU A 138 -3.09 11.29 10.01
C GLU A 138 -3.19 10.86 8.54
N HIS A 139 -3.63 9.63 8.27
CA HIS A 139 -3.63 9.05 6.93
C HIS A 139 -4.97 9.16 6.19
N LYS A 140 -6.05 9.56 6.86
CA LYS A 140 -7.42 9.54 6.32
C LYS A 140 -7.58 10.29 4.98
N ASP A 141 -6.93 11.45 4.83
CA ASP A 141 -7.14 12.32 3.67
C ASP A 141 -6.54 11.70 2.41
N GLU A 142 -5.37 11.05 2.53
CA GLU A 142 -4.78 10.32 1.41
C GLU A 142 -5.56 9.03 1.12
N MET A 143 -6.10 8.34 2.13
CA MET A 143 -6.97 7.19 1.91
C MET A 143 -8.23 7.57 1.12
N VAL A 144 -8.89 8.67 1.48
CA VAL A 144 -10.04 9.24 0.75
C VAL A 144 -9.64 9.52 -0.69
N ARG A 145 -8.52 10.21 -0.90
CA ARG A 145 -8.01 10.55 -2.24
C ARG A 145 -7.76 9.31 -3.09
N ILE A 146 -7.15 8.25 -2.54
CA ILE A 146 -6.89 7.01 -3.28
C ILE A 146 -8.22 6.34 -3.64
N LEU A 147 -9.16 6.20 -2.69
CA LEU A 147 -10.47 5.59 -2.98
C LEU A 147 -11.23 6.39 -4.04
N GLU A 148 -11.31 7.72 -3.92
CA GLU A 148 -12.00 8.56 -4.90
C GLU A 148 -11.36 8.45 -6.29
N LYS A 149 -10.04 8.35 -6.41
CA LYS A 149 -9.39 8.06 -7.70
C LYS A 149 -9.81 6.72 -8.27
N ILE A 150 -9.88 5.67 -7.45
CA ILE A 150 -10.30 4.34 -7.89
C ILE A 150 -11.77 4.39 -8.34
N PHE A 151 -12.67 4.92 -7.52
CA PHE A 151 -14.10 5.00 -7.86
C PHE A 151 -14.36 5.90 -9.08
N ASN A 152 -13.72 7.07 -9.15
CA ASN A 152 -14.10 8.11 -10.10
C ASN A 152 -13.25 8.11 -11.36
N GLU A 153 -11.92 8.03 -11.22
CA GLU A 153 -11.02 8.10 -12.38
C GLU A 153 -10.86 6.75 -13.06
N ARG A 154 -10.79 5.65 -12.28
CA ARG A 154 -10.66 4.30 -12.82
C ARG A 154 -12.00 3.68 -13.16
N CYS A 155 -13.00 3.78 -12.30
CA CYS A 155 -14.28 3.08 -12.47
C CYS A 155 -15.44 3.97 -12.94
N ASN A 156 -15.25 5.29 -13.06
CA ASN A 156 -16.24 6.24 -13.56
C ASN A 156 -17.58 6.27 -12.77
N LEU A 157 -17.56 6.05 -11.45
CA LEU A 157 -18.77 5.95 -10.61
C LEU A 157 -19.25 7.24 -9.93
N ALA A 158 -18.50 8.35 -10.03
CA ALA A 158 -18.87 9.66 -9.46
C ALA A 158 -19.30 9.63 -7.97
N VAL A 159 -18.50 8.98 -7.14
CA VAL A 159 -18.68 8.76 -5.71
C VAL A 159 -17.90 9.79 -4.89
N SER A 160 -18.46 10.21 -3.75
CA SER A 160 -17.73 10.93 -2.69
C SER A 160 -17.48 10.00 -1.50
N VAL A 161 -16.28 10.09 -0.92
CA VAL A 161 -15.92 9.29 0.25
C VAL A 161 -15.94 10.15 1.52
N LEU A 162 -16.76 9.75 2.48
CA LEU A 162 -16.82 10.32 3.83
C LEU A 162 -16.11 9.41 4.81
N VAL A 163 -15.53 9.98 5.86
CA VAL A 163 -14.82 9.24 6.91
C VAL A 163 -15.50 9.47 8.25
N ASP A 164 -15.86 8.38 8.89
CA ASP A 164 -16.30 8.33 10.29
C ASP A 164 -15.34 7.44 11.10
N TYR A 165 -15.44 7.51 12.42
CA TYR A 165 -14.66 6.67 13.33
C TYR A 165 -15.58 5.74 14.11
N LYS A 166 -15.12 4.52 14.36
CA LYS A 166 -15.88 3.55 15.16
C LYS A 166 -16.09 4.10 16.57
N GLU A 167 -17.31 3.95 17.07
CA GLU A 167 -17.57 4.17 18.49
C GLU A 167 -16.78 3.14 19.31
N HIS A 168 -16.14 3.58 20.39
CA HIS A 168 -15.39 2.67 21.27
C HIS A 168 -16.31 1.60 21.84
N ASP A 169 -16.16 0.36 21.38
CA ASP A 169 -16.78 -0.78 22.04
C ASP A 169 -16.01 -1.07 23.34
N GLU A 170 -16.56 -0.59 24.46
CA GLU A 170 -16.00 -0.82 25.80
C GLU A 170 -15.98 -2.31 26.21
N SER A 171 -16.54 -3.23 25.42
CA SER A 171 -16.45 -4.66 25.67
C SER A 171 -15.00 -5.16 25.72
N ARG A 172 -14.76 -6.28 26.42
CA ARG A 172 -13.43 -6.93 26.43
C ARG A 172 -12.96 -7.34 25.02
N ALA A 173 -13.89 -7.63 24.12
CA ALA A 173 -13.59 -8.04 22.75
C ALA A 173 -13.14 -6.84 21.91
N GLY A 174 -13.87 -5.71 21.98
CA GLY A 174 -13.52 -4.46 21.30
C GLY A 174 -12.14 -3.94 21.72
N ARG A 175 -11.90 -3.80 23.02
CA ARG A 175 -10.59 -3.38 23.56
C ARG A 175 -9.43 -4.29 23.14
N SER A 176 -9.69 -5.60 22.98
CA SER A 176 -8.67 -6.56 22.54
C SER A 176 -8.35 -6.41 21.05
N ALA A 177 -9.35 -6.14 20.21
CA ALA A 177 -9.17 -5.89 18.79
C ALA A 177 -8.39 -4.59 18.54
N GLU A 178 -8.80 -3.48 19.14
CA GLU A 178 -8.10 -2.19 19.06
C GLU A 178 -6.63 -2.32 19.49
N ARG A 179 -6.38 -3.05 20.58
CA ARG A 179 -5.01 -3.27 21.09
C ARG A 179 -4.14 -4.03 20.08
N LYS A 180 -4.67 -5.05 19.41
CA LYS A 180 -3.92 -5.82 18.40
C LYS A 180 -3.53 -4.95 17.19
N ILE A 181 -4.44 -4.11 16.73
CA ILE A 181 -4.18 -3.19 15.61
C ILE A 181 -3.09 -2.19 16.01
N ASN A 182 -3.20 -1.59 17.20
CA ASN A 182 -2.18 -0.69 17.73
C ASN A 182 -0.82 -1.39 17.89
N GLU A 183 -0.79 -2.64 18.34
CA GLU A 183 0.44 -3.43 18.42
C GLU A 183 1.05 -3.69 17.04
N GLU A 184 0.24 -3.97 16.01
CA GLU A 184 0.74 -4.16 14.65
C GLU A 184 1.28 -2.85 14.05
N ILE A 185 0.58 -1.73 14.27
CA ILE A 185 1.05 -0.38 13.90
C ILE A 185 2.39 -0.07 14.58
N MET A 186 2.52 -0.38 15.87
CA MET A 186 3.78 -0.20 16.61
C MET A 186 4.93 -1.07 16.06
N ARG A 187 4.64 -2.30 15.62
CA ARG A 187 5.66 -3.15 14.98
C ARG A 187 6.12 -2.60 13.64
N ILE A 188 5.21 -2.07 12.83
CA ILE A 188 5.55 -1.48 11.53
C ILE A 188 6.38 -0.20 11.74
N SER A 189 6.00 0.66 12.67
CA SER A 189 6.75 1.89 13.00
C SER A 189 8.11 1.61 13.66
N GLY A 190 8.18 0.66 14.60
CA GLY A 190 9.44 0.26 15.25
C GLY A 190 10.43 -0.42 14.30
N GLY A 191 9.93 -1.17 13.30
CA GLY A 191 10.78 -1.78 12.27
C GLY A 191 11.37 -0.78 11.26
N LEU A 192 10.73 0.38 11.07
CA LEU A 192 11.22 1.47 10.22
C LEU A 192 12.31 2.30 10.91
N SER A 193 12.28 2.40 12.25
CA SER A 193 13.30 3.14 13.02
C SER A 193 14.62 2.38 13.21
N GLY A 194 14.71 1.12 12.77
CA GLY A 194 15.88 0.23 12.95
C GLY A 194 16.85 0.16 11.76
N LYS A 195 16.72 1.04 10.76
CA LYS A 195 17.67 1.20 9.65
C LYS A 195 18.03 2.67 9.49
N ASP A 196 18.76 3.20 10.47
CA ASP A 196 19.69 4.33 10.34
C ASP A 196 20.29 4.61 11.74
N SER A 197 21.06 3.65 12.27
CA SER A 197 22.04 3.91 13.34
C SER A 197 22.96 2.69 13.54
N GLU A 198 23.85 2.41 12.59
CA GLU A 198 25.09 1.66 12.87
C GLU A 198 26.26 2.31 12.11
N SER A 199 26.99 3.16 12.83
CA SER A 199 28.41 3.57 12.74
C SER A 199 28.51 4.82 13.63
N ASP A 200 29.35 4.95 14.64
CA ASP A 200 30.61 4.28 14.96
C ASP A 200 30.82 4.19 16.48
N ASP A 201 31.89 3.49 16.83
CA ASP A 201 32.66 3.51 18.08
C ASP A 201 32.41 2.38 19.08
N ALA A 202 32.86 1.20 18.65
CA ALA A 202 33.66 0.35 19.52
C ALA A 202 35.09 0.27 18.97
N GLU A 203 36.02 1.01 19.56
CA GLU A 203 37.41 0.54 19.69
C GLU A 203 38.04 1.04 20.99
N THR A 204 38.31 0.06 21.85
CA THR A 204 39.19 0.05 23.02
C THR A 204 40.64 0.43 22.68
N ASP A 205 41.33 1.19 23.53
CA ASP A 205 42.30 0.63 24.52
C ASP A 205 43.36 1.66 25.02
N SER A 206 43.71 1.49 26.30
CA SER A 206 44.99 1.75 26.97
C SER A 206 45.35 3.13 27.59
N LEU A 207 45.25 3.13 28.94
CA LEU A 207 46.27 3.45 29.95
C LEU A 207 47.11 4.76 29.82
N HIS A 208 47.07 5.62 30.86
CA HIS A 208 48.03 5.58 31.99
C HIS A 208 47.73 6.63 33.10
N THR A 209 47.80 6.16 34.37
CA THR A 209 48.37 6.76 35.62
C THR A 209 48.15 8.25 35.95
N SER A 210 47.92 8.69 37.20
CA SER A 210 48.46 8.32 38.53
C SER A 210 47.63 9.06 39.61
N GLU A 211 47.34 8.41 40.74
CA GLU A 211 47.80 8.72 42.12
C GLU A 211 47.12 9.91 42.83
N ASP A 212 46.40 9.58 43.91
CA ASP A 212 46.55 10.11 45.28
C ASP A 212 45.41 9.48 46.13
N ALA A 213 45.60 8.52 47.04
CA ALA A 213 46.39 8.41 48.27
C ALA A 213 45.59 8.70 49.56
N ALA A 214 45.63 7.72 50.48
CA ALA A 214 45.32 7.73 51.93
C ALA A 214 43.82 7.79 52.34
N ASP A 215 43.31 7.14 53.40
CA ASP A 215 43.93 6.63 54.65
C ASP A 215 42.95 5.71 55.45
N GLY A 216 43.50 4.84 56.31
CA GLY A 216 42.98 4.24 57.57
C GLY A 216 41.78 3.26 57.53
N ALA A 217 41.82 1.99 57.98
CA ALA A 217 42.24 1.33 59.23
C ALA A 217 41.08 0.96 60.20
N ASP A 218 41.18 -0.26 60.78
CA ASP A 218 40.36 -0.92 61.83
C ASP A 218 38.94 -1.42 61.49
N GLY A 219 38.45 -2.60 61.90
CA GLY A 219 38.93 -3.64 62.81
C GLY A 219 37.75 -4.28 63.59
N TYR A 220 37.69 -5.62 63.67
CA TYR A 220 36.93 -6.48 64.64
C TYR A 220 35.38 -6.55 64.55
N TYR A 221 34.64 -7.63 64.87
CA TYR A 221 34.87 -8.91 65.58
C TYR A 221 33.84 -9.98 65.09
N GLU A 222 34.22 -11.26 65.14
CA GLU A 222 33.36 -12.45 65.08
C GLU A 222 32.41 -12.57 66.29
N ALA A 223 31.24 -13.18 66.08
CA ALA A 223 30.69 -14.29 66.88
C ALA A 223 29.56 -14.99 66.09
#